data_AF-A0A2T7D691-F1
#
_entry.id   AF-A0A2T7D691-F1
#
_cell.length_a   1.000
_cell.length_b   1.000
_cell.length_c   1.000
_cell.angle_alpha   90.00
_cell.angle_beta   90.00
_cell.angle_gamma   90.00
#
_symmetry.space_group_name_H-M   'P 1'
#
loop_
_entity.id
_entity.type
_entity.pdbx_description
1 polymer ?
#
loop_
_entity_poly.entity_id
_entity_poly.type
_entity_poly.pdbx_seq_one_letter_code
_entity_poly.pdbx_strand_id
1 'polypeptide(L)'
;MAEDIWTLNLECDGAAPGQEHVQREIDRDELCFFHLIGLIKEFEYKSIDYLYYKRRDSLVAIQWDTDVMEMLQENESNKNISLFVTRQRMAIIAPTKSTKEPTKSAPMKS
;
A
#
# COMPACT_ATOMS: atom_id res chain seq x y z
N MET A 1 -16.09 9.50 20.80
CA MET A 1 -15.17 9.38 19.65
C MET A 1 -15.79 8.30 18.78
N ALA A 2 -16.12 8.57 17.53
CA ALA A 2 -16.61 7.50 16.64
C ALA A 2 -15.41 6.65 16.24
N GLU A 3 -15.50 5.35 16.40
CA GLU A 3 -14.46 4.40 15.96
C GLU A 3 -14.35 4.51 14.43
N ASP A 4 -13.17 4.91 13.93
CA ASP A 4 -12.91 5.00 12.49
C ASP A 4 -12.40 3.65 12.01
N ILE A 5 -13.34 2.70 11.84
CA ILE A 5 -13.03 1.31 11.51
C ILE A 5 -12.84 1.15 10.00
N TRP A 6 -11.75 0.50 9.62
CA TRP A 6 -11.36 0.19 8.25
C TRP A 6 -11.29 -1.33 8.04
N THR A 7 -11.54 -1.76 6.81
CA THR A 7 -11.39 -3.15 6.39
C THR A 7 -10.08 -3.36 5.64
N LEU A 8 -9.24 -4.27 6.14
CA LEU A 8 -8.05 -4.78 5.46
C LEU A 8 -8.35 -6.14 4.83
N ASN A 9 -8.05 -6.29 3.54
CA ASN A 9 -8.00 -7.58 2.85
C ASN A 9 -6.54 -7.88 2.54
N LEU A 10 -5.99 -8.96 3.10
CA LEU A 10 -4.62 -9.40 2.88
C LEU A 10 -4.63 -10.66 2.03
N GLU A 11 -3.98 -10.58 0.87
CA GLU A 11 -3.71 -11.71 -0.02
C GLU A 11 -2.26 -12.17 0.19
N CYS A 12 -2.10 -13.44 0.59
CA CYS A 12 -0.83 -14.04 0.98
C CYS A 12 -0.35 -15.02 -0.10
N ASP A 13 0.61 -14.60 -0.92
CA ASP A 13 1.21 -15.45 -1.93
C ASP A 13 2.16 -16.49 -1.33
N GLY A 14 1.90 -17.77 -1.63
CA GLY A 14 2.66 -18.90 -1.10
C GLY A 14 2.37 -19.25 0.37
N ALA A 15 1.28 -18.75 0.94
CA ALA A 15 0.80 -19.17 2.26
C ALA A 15 0.25 -20.60 2.24
N ALA A 16 0.07 -21.19 3.44
CA ALA A 16 -0.54 -22.50 3.56
C ALA A 16 -1.99 -22.50 3.01
N PRO A 17 -2.48 -23.64 2.48
CA PRO A 17 -3.84 -23.74 1.97
C PRO A 17 -4.88 -23.26 2.99
N GLY A 18 -5.73 -22.30 2.60
CA GLY A 18 -6.73 -21.69 3.49
C GLY A 18 -6.28 -20.43 4.24
N GLN A 19 -5.03 -19.98 4.09
CA GLN A 19 -4.54 -18.69 4.60
C GLN A 19 -4.24 -17.67 3.47
N GLU A 20 -4.66 -17.99 2.25
CA GLU A 20 -4.37 -17.19 1.06
C GLU A 20 -5.06 -15.82 1.06
N HIS A 21 -6.22 -15.72 1.73
CA HIS A 21 -6.98 -14.47 1.83
C HIS A 21 -7.49 -14.29 3.26
N VAL A 22 -7.20 -13.14 3.85
CA VAL A 22 -7.61 -12.80 5.21
C VAL A 22 -8.23 -11.41 5.22
N GLN A 23 -9.39 -11.29 5.86
CA GLN A 23 -10.03 -10.00 6.09
C GLN A 23 -9.97 -9.66 7.58
N ARG A 24 -9.64 -8.41 7.91
CA ARG A 24 -9.67 -7.88 9.28
C ARG A 24 -10.26 -6.48 9.34
N GLU A 25 -10.88 -6.18 10.48
CA GLU A 25 -11.27 -4.83 10.87
C GLU A 25 -10.16 -4.24 11.74
N ILE A 26 -9.87 -2.95 11.54
CA ILE A 26 -8.81 -2.24 12.26
C ILE A 26 -9.21 -0.78 12.46
N ASP A 27 -8.82 -0.21 13.59
CA ASP A 27 -8.95 1.23 13.80
C ASP A 27 -7.93 1.96 12.92
N ARG A 28 -8.38 3.01 12.22
CA ARG A 28 -7.54 3.84 11.38
C ARG A 28 -6.31 4.38 12.09
N ASP A 29 -6.41 4.70 13.38
CA ASP A 29 -5.29 5.26 14.15
C ASP A 29 -4.23 4.20 14.48
N GLU A 30 -4.54 2.91 14.33
CA GLU A 30 -3.58 1.81 14.44
C GLU A 30 -2.84 1.52 13.12
N LEU A 31 -3.34 2.02 11.98
CA LEU A 31 -2.76 1.79 10.66
C LEU A 31 -1.47 2.60 10.45
N CYS A 32 -0.34 1.96 10.72
CA CYS A 32 1.00 2.45 10.38
C CYS A 32 1.84 1.33 9.74
N PHE A 33 2.99 1.68 9.18
CA PHE A 33 3.88 0.71 8.53
C PHE A 33 4.29 -0.41 9.49
N PHE A 34 4.63 -0.08 10.74
CA PHE A 34 4.98 -1.08 11.75
C PHE A 34 3.83 -2.03 12.05
N HIS A 35 2.58 -1.54 12.08
CA HIS A 35 1.40 -2.39 12.26
C HIS A 35 1.29 -3.38 11.10
N LEU A 36 1.39 -2.91 9.86
CA LEU A 36 1.32 -3.79 8.68
C LEU A 36 2.43 -4.86 8.67
N ILE A 37 3.64 -4.50 9.10
CA ILE A 37 4.73 -5.46 9.27
C ILE A 37 4.43 -6.46 10.40
N GLY A 38 3.80 -6.02 11.50
CA GLY A 38 3.31 -6.89 12.55
C GLY A 38 2.29 -7.90 12.02
N LEU A 39 1.32 -7.41 11.25
CA LEU A 39 0.26 -8.23 10.64
C LEU A 39 0.83 -9.34 9.76
N ILE A 40 1.74 -9.04 8.83
CA ILE A 40 2.28 -10.07 7.93
C ILE A 40 3.13 -11.12 8.65
N LYS A 41 3.74 -10.77 9.80
CA LYS A 41 4.50 -11.72 10.62
C LYS A 41 3.62 -12.79 11.23
N GLU A 42 2.35 -12.49 11.51
CA GLU A 42 1.38 -13.48 11.97
C GLU A 42 1.11 -14.57 10.92
N PHE A 43 1.40 -14.29 9.65
CA PHE A 43 1.26 -15.20 8.51
C PHE A 43 2.62 -15.77 8.04
N GLU A 44 3.61 -15.81 8.94
CA GLU A 44 4.94 -16.38 8.68
C GLU A 44 5.76 -15.66 7.59
N TYR A 45 5.40 -14.42 7.26
CA TYR A 45 6.24 -13.53 6.46
C TYR A 45 7.25 -12.79 7.34
N LYS A 46 8.38 -12.46 6.75
CA LYS A 46 9.45 -11.70 7.39
C LYS A 46 9.28 -10.22 7.04
N SER A 47 9.85 -9.35 7.86
CA SER A 47 9.89 -7.90 7.56
C SER A 47 10.70 -7.54 6.31
N ILE A 48 11.43 -8.50 5.74
CA ILE A 48 12.16 -8.36 4.47
C ILE A 48 11.33 -8.83 3.25
N ASP A 49 10.19 -9.47 3.49
CA ASP A 49 9.27 -9.85 2.43
C ASP A 49 8.54 -8.60 1.92
N TYR A 50 7.95 -8.72 0.74
CA TYR A 50 7.44 -7.58 0.01
C TYR A 50 5.95 -7.39 0.27
N LEU A 51 5.59 -6.22 0.80
CA LEU A 51 4.21 -5.80 1.02
C LEU A 51 3.81 -4.75 -0.02
N TYR A 52 2.65 -4.94 -0.62
CA TYR A 52 2.11 -4.07 -1.65
C TYR A 52 0.67 -3.65 -1.32
N TYR A 53 0.35 -2.39 -1.60
CA TYR A 53 -1.02 -1.93 -1.77
C TYR A 53 -1.52 -2.32 -3.15
N LYS A 54 -2.67 -3.00 -3.20
CA LYS A 54 -3.31 -3.49 -4.43
C LYS A 54 -4.36 -2.50 -4.92
N ARG A 55 -4.05 -1.84 -6.03
CA ARG A 55 -5.00 -1.06 -6.83
C ARG A 55 -5.66 -1.97 -7.86
N ARG A 56 -6.67 -1.45 -8.56
CA ARG A 56 -7.37 -2.17 -9.64
C ARG A 56 -6.40 -2.72 -10.69
N ASP A 57 -5.42 -1.91 -11.10
CA ASP A 57 -4.53 -2.22 -12.24
C ASP A 57 -3.03 -2.18 -11.89
N SER A 58 -2.67 -2.05 -10.60
CA SER A 58 -1.27 -1.94 -10.18
C SER A 58 -1.02 -2.37 -8.74
N LEU A 59 0.24 -2.68 -8.45
CA LEU A 59 0.77 -2.90 -7.11
C LEU A 59 1.74 -1.78 -6.76
N VAL A 60 1.52 -1.14 -5.61
CA VAL A 60 2.38 -0.09 -5.08
C VAL A 60 3.09 -0.64 -3.86
N ALA A 61 4.43 -0.61 -3.86
CA ALA A 61 5.19 -1.10 -2.72
C ALA A 61 4.99 -0.21 -1.50
N ILE A 62 4.75 -0.81 -0.35
CA ILE A 62 4.70 -0.12 0.95
C ILE A 62 6.06 -0.34 1.62
N GLN A 63 6.82 0.73 1.82
CA GLN A 63 8.15 0.69 2.44
C GLN A 63 8.22 1.56 3.69
N TRP A 64 7.39 2.60 3.79
CA TRP A 64 7.41 3.57 4.88
C TRP A 64 5.99 4.05 5.21
N ASP A 65 5.83 4.75 6.33
CA ASP A 65 4.55 5.35 6.72
C ASP A 65 4.00 6.32 5.66
N THR A 66 4.86 6.97 4.87
CA THR A 66 4.40 7.84 3.77
C THR A 66 3.56 7.07 2.75
N ASP A 67 3.95 5.83 2.44
CA ASP A 67 3.21 4.99 1.48
C ASP A 67 1.87 4.53 2.09
N VAL A 68 1.85 4.28 3.40
CA VAL A 68 0.61 3.96 4.15
C VAL A 68 -0.34 5.16 4.15
N MET A 69 0.18 6.38 4.35
CA MET A 69 -0.62 7.59 4.34
C MET A 69 -1.23 7.88 2.96
N GLU A 70 -0.46 7.69 1.88
CA GLU A 70 -0.98 7.79 0.50
C GLU A 70 -2.08 6.75 0.24
N MET A 71 -1.86 5.50 0.65
CA MET A 71 -2.85 4.43 0.57
C MET A 71 -4.13 4.77 1.35
N LEU A 72 -4.01 5.28 2.58
CA LEU A 72 -5.16 5.69 3.39
C LEU A 72 -5.94 6.81 2.69
N GLN A 73 -5.25 7.85 2.23
CA GLN A 73 -5.88 8.97 1.54
C GLN A 73 -6.67 8.52 0.29
N GLU A 74 -6.15 7.57 -0.47
CA GLU A 74 -6.84 7.02 -1.65
C GLU A 74 -8.10 6.22 -1.32
N ASN A 75 -8.22 5.70 -0.10
CA ASN A 75 -9.31 4.80 0.34
C ASN A 75 -10.16 5.42 1.47
N GLU A 76 -10.08 6.73 1.69
CA GLU A 76 -10.84 7.42 2.75
C GLU A 76 -12.35 7.29 2.55
N SER A 77 -12.81 7.26 1.29
CA SER A 77 -14.23 7.21 0.94
C SER A 77 -14.89 5.84 1.16
N ASN A 78 -14.14 4.75 1.01
CA ASN A 78 -14.64 3.37 1.08
C ASN A 78 -14.13 2.61 2.32
N LYS A 79 -13.09 3.13 3.00
CA LYS A 79 -12.46 2.54 4.18
C LYS A 79 -12.10 1.07 4.00
N ASN A 80 -11.70 0.72 2.78
CA ASN A 80 -11.40 -0.65 2.38
C ASN A 80 -10.08 -0.68 1.61
N ILE A 81 -9.15 -1.47 2.11
CA ILE A 81 -7.80 -1.59 1.57
C ILE A 81 -7.56 -3.04 1.19
N SER A 82 -6.95 -3.24 0.03
CA SER A 82 -6.44 -4.54 -0.39
C SER A 82 -4.92 -4.52 -0.37
N LEU A 83 -4.32 -5.48 0.34
CA LEU A 83 -2.90 -5.69 0.48
C LEU A 83 -2.51 -7.01 -0.15
N PHE A 84 -1.30 -7.06 -0.68
CA PHE A 84 -0.71 -8.26 -1.24
C PHE A 84 0.69 -8.45 -0.65
N VAL A 85 0.96 -9.63 -0.10
CA VAL A 85 2.26 -9.97 0.47
C VAL A 85 2.86 -11.17 -0.26
N THR A 86 4.16 -11.09 -0.58
CA THR A 86 4.90 -12.16 -1.25
C THR A 86 6.36 -12.18 -0.82
N ARG A 87 6.98 -13.36 -0.91
CA ARG A 87 8.43 -13.54 -0.69
C ARG A 87 9.26 -13.16 -1.93
N GLN A 88 8.62 -12.92 -3.07
CA GLN A 88 9.30 -12.59 -4.32
C GLN A 88 9.07 -11.14 -4.71
N ARG A 89 10.14 -10.45 -5.12
CA ARG A 89 10.02 -9.07 -5.57
C ARG A 89 9.21 -9.02 -6.87
N MET A 90 8.10 -8.30 -6.87
CA MET A 90 7.31 -8.09 -8.09
C MET A 90 7.84 -6.92 -8.90
N ALA A 91 7.70 -7.02 -10.23
CA ALA A 91 7.91 -5.91 -11.13
C ALA A 91 6.77 -4.90 -10.96
N ILE A 92 6.99 -3.89 -10.12
CA ILE A 92 6.04 -2.78 -9.98
C ILE A 92 6.25 -1.79 -11.11
N ILE A 93 5.15 -1.37 -11.75
CA ILE A 93 5.16 -0.22 -12.64
C ILE A 93 5.34 0.99 -11.73
N ALA A 94 6.53 1.59 -11.73
CA ALA A 94 6.77 2.79 -10.94
C ALA A 94 5.75 3.86 -11.34
N PRO A 95 5.11 4.57 -10.38
CA PRO A 95 4.37 5.77 -10.70
C PRO A 95 5.34 6.70 -11.42
N THR A 96 5.07 7.02 -12.68
CA THR A 96 5.80 8.07 -13.37
C THR A 96 5.50 9.35 -12.61
N LYS A 97 6.45 9.79 -11.77
CA LYS A 97 6.43 11.18 -11.27
C LYS A 97 6.35 12.03 -12.52
N SER A 98 5.20 12.65 -12.75
CA SER A 98 5.02 13.62 -13.82
C SER A 98 5.99 14.76 -13.53
N THR A 99 7.17 14.70 -14.15
CA THR A 99 8.08 15.82 -14.21
C THR A 99 7.32 16.90 -14.97
N LYS A 100 6.71 17.84 -14.24
CA LYS A 100 6.30 19.11 -14.84
C LYS A 100 7.56 19.72 -15.44
N GLU A 101 7.69 19.64 -16.75
CA GLU A 101 8.74 20.37 -17.46
C GLU A 101 8.61 21.86 -17.10
N PRO A 102 9.70 22.55 -16.74
CA PRO A 102 9.67 23.99 -16.59
C PRO A 102 9.42 24.59 -17.98
N THR A 103 8.27 25.24 -18.15
CA THR A 103 7.93 26.00 -19.36
C THR A 103 9.00 27.06 -19.58
N LYS A 104 9.85 26.84 -20.57
CA LYS A 104 10.89 27.76 -20.99
C LYS A 104 10.23 28.94 -21.71
N SER A 105 9.96 30.03 -20.99
CA SER A 105 9.52 31.29 -21.58
C SER A 105 10.60 31.85 -22.50
N ALA A 106 10.27 32.05 -23.77
CA ALA A 106 11.17 32.55 -24.81
C ALA A 106 11.65 33.99 -24.53
N PRO A 107 12.86 34.38 -24.98
CA PRO A 107 13.35 35.75 -24.80
C PRO A 107 12.70 36.71 -25.80
N MET A 108 12.19 37.84 -25.31
CA MET A 108 11.82 39.00 -26.12
C MET A 108 13.08 39.55 -26.80
N LYS A 109 13.05 39.68 -28.13
CA LYS A 109 14.06 40.43 -28.89
C LYS A 109 13.77 41.93 -28.76
N SER A 110 14.82 42.69 -28.46
CA SER A 110 14.89 44.15 -28.57
C SER A 110 15.02 44.59 -30.03
#